data_AF-A0AAN7YTP0-F1
#
_entry.id   AF-A0AAN7YTP0-F1
#
_cell.length_a   1.000
_cell.length_b   1.000
_cell.length_c   1.000
_cell.angle_alpha   90.00
_cell.angle_beta   90.00
_cell.angle_gamma   90.00
#
_symmetry.space_group_name_H-M   'P 1'
#
loop_
_entity.id
_entity.type
_entity.pdbx_description
1 polymer ?
#
loop_
_entity_poly.entity_id
_entity_poly.type
_entity_poly.pdbx_seq_one_letter_code
_entity_poly.pdbx_strand_id
1 'polypeptide(L)'
;MSRFILNAEALLKYSTPTKGQSGWIQPKLSTRQIEVFKKHVTRNLKMEWPLPEAQKKLNPERPAKLTGWERNYAPRQKKIKEAIANMPKLIAEKLKASVEKKKKETDNVLTTLIPNYLPGGPYGNNDSPKVMALRKIAKREKELKREKTIALASAKQGKKNKTK
;
A
#
# COMPACT_ATOMS: atom_id res chain seq x y z
N MET A 1 -70.29 18.43 21.59
CA MET A 1 -68.86 18.11 21.40
C MET A 1 -68.05 18.85 22.44
N SER A 2 -67.40 18.15 23.37
CA SER A 2 -66.49 18.76 24.32
C SER A 2 -65.28 19.33 23.59
N ARG A 3 -65.06 20.64 23.67
CA ARG A 3 -63.82 21.26 23.19
C ARG A 3 -62.71 20.86 24.16
N PHE A 4 -61.87 19.92 23.77
CA PHE A 4 -60.65 19.60 24.50
C PHE A 4 -59.65 20.73 24.28
N ILE A 5 -59.12 21.30 25.36
CA ILE A 5 -58.07 22.33 25.33
C ILE A 5 -56.83 21.72 25.99
N LEU A 6 -55.71 21.72 25.26
CA LEU A 6 -54.44 21.25 25.79
C LEU A 6 -53.68 22.40 26.44
N ASN A 7 -53.32 22.26 27.71
CA ASN A 7 -52.48 23.23 28.40
C ASN A 7 -50.99 22.98 28.07
N ALA A 8 -50.44 23.82 27.19
CA ALA A 8 -49.05 23.74 26.76
C ALA A 8 -48.03 23.99 27.89
N GLU A 9 -48.34 24.86 28.86
CA GLU A 9 -47.45 25.19 29.97
C GLU A 9 -47.29 24.02 30.95
N ALA A 10 -48.40 23.35 31.26
CA ALA A 10 -48.38 22.14 32.08
C ALA A 10 -47.57 21.04 31.40
N LEU A 11 -47.75 20.86 30.09
CA LEU A 11 -46.98 19.90 29.30
C LEU A 11 -45.48 20.21 29.34
N LEU A 12 -45.06 21.46 29.17
CA LEU A 12 -43.66 21.88 29.28
C LEU A 12 -43.08 21.57 30.66
N LYS A 13 -43.81 21.90 31.73
CA LYS A 13 -43.39 21.69 33.12
C LYS A 13 -43.16 20.22 33.46
N TYR A 14 -43.95 19.31 32.88
CA TYR A 14 -43.88 17.89 33.20
C TYR A 14 -43.07 17.05 32.20
N SER A 15 -42.78 17.59 31.02
CA SER A 15 -42.01 16.90 29.96
C SER A 15 -40.55 17.31 29.86
N THR A 16 -40.20 18.52 30.30
CA THR A 16 -38.83 19.02 30.24
C THR A 16 -38.11 18.89 31.57
N PRO A 17 -36.80 18.58 31.57
CA PRO A 17 -36.01 18.59 32.79
C PRO A 17 -35.88 20.02 33.33
N THR A 18 -35.94 20.18 34.65
CA THR A 18 -35.82 21.48 35.31
C THR A 18 -34.47 21.59 36.04
N LYS A 19 -33.85 22.78 36.02
CA LYS A 19 -32.56 23.00 36.69
C LYS A 19 -32.80 23.24 38.19
N GLY A 20 -32.41 22.28 39.03
CA GLY A 20 -32.40 22.38 40.49
C GLY A 20 -31.04 22.78 41.05
N GLN A 21 -30.93 22.85 42.38
CA GLN A 21 -29.69 23.22 43.08
C GLN A 21 -28.53 22.23 42.85
N SER A 22 -28.82 20.93 42.70
CA SER A 22 -27.80 19.88 42.53
C SER A 22 -27.69 19.33 41.11
N GLY A 23 -28.41 19.89 40.14
CA GLY A 23 -28.38 19.43 38.74
C GLY A 23 -29.74 19.46 38.07
N TRP A 24 -29.89 18.68 36.99
CA TRP A 24 -31.14 18.57 36.24
C TRP A 24 -32.08 17.56 36.90
N ILE A 25 -33.26 18.02 37.29
CA ILE A 25 -34.35 17.19 37.80
C ILE A 25 -35.01 16.50 36.62
N GLN A 26 -35.25 15.20 36.74
CA GLN A 26 -35.92 14.42 35.71
C GLN A 26 -37.39 14.88 35.53
N PRO A 27 -37.91 14.85 34.30
CA PRO A 27 -39.32 15.15 34.06
C PRO A 27 -40.21 14.10 34.75
N LYS A 28 -41.40 14.54 35.20
CA LYS A 28 -42.37 13.64 35.86
C LYS A 28 -42.96 12.61 34.89
N LEU A 29 -42.99 12.93 33.61
CA LEU A 29 -43.47 12.03 32.56
C LEU A 29 -42.29 11.42 31.82
N SER A 30 -42.31 10.10 31.66
CA SER A 30 -41.33 9.40 30.81
C SER A 30 -41.54 9.76 29.33
N THR A 31 -40.46 9.64 28.55
CA THR A 31 -40.51 9.84 27.09
C THR A 31 -41.57 8.97 26.41
N ARG A 32 -41.70 7.72 26.85
CA ARG A 32 -42.73 6.78 26.34
C ARG A 32 -44.15 7.28 26.61
N GLN A 33 -44.43 7.77 27.82
CA GLN A 33 -45.76 8.29 28.17
C GLN A 33 -46.10 9.54 27.34
N ILE A 34 -45.12 10.42 27.13
CA ILE A 34 -45.27 11.61 26.29
C ILE A 34 -45.55 11.22 24.84
N GLU A 35 -44.86 10.22 24.29
CA GLU A 35 -45.11 9.74 22.93
C GLU A 35 -46.49 9.09 22.75
N VAL A 36 -46.95 8.32 23.74
CA VAL A 36 -48.31 7.75 23.75
C VAL A 36 -49.34 8.88 23.77
N PHE A 37 -49.14 9.89 24.63
CA PHE A 37 -50.03 11.03 24.71
C PHE A 37 -50.02 11.87 23.41
N LYS A 38 -48.83 12.12 22.82
CA LYS A 38 -48.69 12.78 21.51
C LYS A 38 -49.45 12.02 20.41
N LYS A 39 -49.34 10.69 20.37
CA LYS A 39 -50.09 9.85 19.41
C LYS A 39 -51.60 9.96 19.63
N HIS A 40 -52.06 9.96 20.87
CA HIS A 40 -53.48 10.09 21.18
C HIS A 40 -54.04 11.46 20.74
N VAL A 41 -53.32 12.53 21.07
CA VAL A 41 -53.68 13.91 20.69
C VAL A 41 -53.74 14.09 19.17
N THR A 42 -52.69 13.65 18.47
CA THR A 42 -52.57 13.87 17.03
C THR A 42 -53.47 12.95 16.20
N ARG A 43 -53.64 11.68 16.60
CA ARG A 43 -54.39 10.68 15.82
C ARG A 43 -55.87 10.60 16.19
N ASN A 44 -56.21 10.63 17.48
CA ASN A 44 -57.59 10.44 17.93
C ASN A 44 -58.32 11.77 18.05
N LEU A 45 -57.70 12.76 18.69
CA LEU A 45 -58.31 14.07 18.92
C LEU A 45 -58.10 15.02 17.72
N LYS A 46 -57.26 14.65 16.75
CA LYS A 46 -56.90 15.45 15.55
C LYS A 46 -56.48 16.88 15.89
N MET A 47 -55.85 17.06 17.06
CA MET A 47 -55.33 18.35 17.51
C MET A 47 -53.84 18.47 17.21
N GLU A 48 -53.38 19.69 16.98
CA GLU A 48 -51.96 19.98 16.85
C GLU A 48 -51.24 19.74 18.17
N TRP A 49 -50.07 19.15 18.09
CA TRP A 49 -49.23 18.93 19.25
C TRP A 49 -48.52 20.24 19.63
N PRO A 50 -48.68 20.75 20.86
CA PRO A 50 -48.24 22.11 21.20
C PRO A 50 -46.73 22.26 21.41
N LEU A 51 -45.97 21.16 21.46
CA LEU A 51 -44.50 21.22 21.64
C LEU A 51 -43.78 21.09 20.30
N PRO A 52 -42.69 21.87 20.07
CA PRO A 52 -41.91 21.78 18.86
C PRO A 52 -41.25 20.40 18.73
N GLU A 53 -41.13 19.90 17.50
CA GLU A 53 -40.41 18.66 17.26
C GLU A 53 -38.90 18.87 17.47
N ALA A 54 -38.24 17.90 18.09
CA ALA A 54 -36.79 17.93 18.22
C ALA A 54 -36.18 17.94 16.81
N GLN A 55 -35.43 19.00 16.50
CA GLN A 55 -34.70 19.11 15.24
C GLN A 55 -33.73 17.93 15.15
N LYS A 56 -34.09 16.92 14.34
CA LYS A 56 -33.17 15.84 13.97
C LYS A 56 -32.14 16.46 13.05
N LYS A 57 -31.02 16.92 13.61
CA LYS A 57 -29.81 17.16 12.83
C LYS A 57 -29.38 15.79 12.33
N LEU A 58 -29.80 15.42 11.13
CA LEU A 58 -29.22 14.30 10.41
C LEU A 58 -27.77 14.70 10.16
N ASN A 59 -26.86 14.21 11.00
CA ASN A 59 -25.45 14.34 10.72
C ASN A 59 -25.24 13.78 9.30
N PRO A 60 -24.63 14.54 8.38
CA PRO A 60 -24.39 14.03 7.04
C PRO A 60 -23.64 12.70 7.18
N GLU A 61 -24.08 11.70 6.43
CA GLU A 61 -23.52 10.36 6.50
C GLU A 61 -22.00 10.45 6.38
N ARG A 62 -21.32 10.13 7.48
CA ARG A 62 -19.86 10.20 7.52
C ARG A 62 -19.35 9.23 6.45
N PRO A 63 -18.42 9.65 5.57
CA PRO A 63 -17.91 8.75 4.55
C PRO A 63 -17.36 7.48 5.22
N ALA A 64 -17.70 6.34 4.64
CA ALA A 64 -17.25 5.04 5.13
C ALA A 64 -15.72 5.00 5.17
N LYS A 65 -15.17 4.41 6.23
CA LYS A 65 -13.73 4.20 6.33
C LYS A 65 -13.31 3.17 5.28
N LEU A 66 -12.28 3.49 4.51
CA LEU A 66 -11.65 2.56 3.58
C LEU A 66 -11.08 1.35 4.33
N THR A 67 -11.12 0.19 3.67
CA THR A 67 -10.55 -1.05 4.19
C THR A 67 -9.03 -0.93 4.40
N GLY A 68 -8.46 -1.80 5.23
CA GLY A 68 -7.00 -1.83 5.43
C GLY A 68 -6.23 -2.11 4.13
N TRP A 69 -6.83 -2.84 3.19
CA TRP A 69 -6.23 -3.15 1.90
C TRP A 69 -6.19 -1.92 0.98
N GLU A 70 -7.32 -1.21 0.83
CA GLU A 70 -7.42 0.00 0.01
C GLU A 70 -6.47 1.09 0.48
N ARG A 71 -6.37 1.28 1.81
CA ARG A 71 -5.43 2.25 2.40
C ARG A 71 -3.96 1.93 2.09
N ASN A 72 -3.62 0.64 1.99
CA ASN A 72 -2.24 0.19 1.80
C ASN A 72 -1.89 -0.13 0.33
N TYR A 73 -2.84 -0.04 -0.58
CA TYR A 73 -2.63 -0.36 -1.99
C TYR A 73 -1.59 0.57 -2.64
N ALA A 74 -1.77 1.88 -2.50
CA ALA A 74 -0.88 2.90 -3.07
C ALA A 74 0.59 2.78 -2.60
N PRO A 75 0.91 2.70 -1.29
CA PRO A 75 2.30 2.56 -0.84
C PRO A 75 2.92 1.23 -1.29
N ARG A 76 2.13 0.16 -1.35
CA ARG A 76 2.59 -1.15 -1.84
C ARG A 76 2.94 -1.09 -3.32
N GLN A 77 2.13 -0.45 -4.15
CA GLN A 77 2.43 -0.24 -5.57
C GLN A 77 3.70 0.60 -5.78
N LYS A 78 3.94 1.62 -4.96
CA LYS A 78 5.18 2.40 -5.00
C LYS A 78 6.42 1.54 -4.73
N LYS A 79 6.39 0.73 -3.67
CA LYS A 79 7.49 -0.19 -3.34
C LYS A 79 7.75 -1.22 -4.44
N ILE A 80 6.70 -1.75 -5.07
CA ILE A 80 6.83 -2.68 -6.19
C ILE A 80 7.53 -2.01 -7.38
N LYS A 81 7.16 -0.78 -7.73
CA LYS A 81 7.81 -0.02 -8.82
C LYS A 81 9.28 0.24 -8.54
N GLU A 82 9.63 0.65 -7.33
CA GLU A 82 11.02 0.86 -6.91
C GLU A 82 11.83 -0.45 -6.96
N ALA A 83 11.25 -1.56 -6.50
CA ALA A 83 11.90 -2.87 -6.59
C ALA A 83 12.15 -3.29 -8.05
N ILE A 84 11.17 -3.12 -8.94
CA ILE A 84 11.30 -3.42 -10.37
C ILE A 84 12.41 -2.56 -11.00
N ALA A 85 12.49 -1.27 -10.66
CA ALA A 85 13.54 -0.39 -11.15
C ALA A 85 14.94 -0.85 -10.70
N ASN A 86 15.05 -1.42 -9.50
CA ASN A 86 16.31 -1.95 -8.97
C ASN A 86 16.67 -3.37 -9.44
N MET A 87 15.74 -4.09 -10.09
CA MET A 87 15.97 -5.47 -10.57
C MET A 87 17.20 -5.65 -11.47
N PRO A 88 17.47 -4.78 -12.46
CA PRO A 88 18.62 -4.95 -13.35
C PRO A 88 19.96 -4.93 -12.62
N LYS A 89 20.08 -4.05 -11.61
CA LYS A 89 21.28 -3.96 -10.76
C LYS A 89 21.48 -5.25 -9.96
N LEU A 90 20.42 -5.76 -9.34
CA LEU A 90 20.47 -7.02 -8.58
C LEU A 90 20.82 -8.22 -9.47
N ILE A 91 20.33 -8.24 -10.71
CA ILE A 91 20.67 -9.28 -11.69
C ILE A 91 22.16 -9.18 -12.05
N ALA A 92 22.67 -7.98 -12.34
CA ALA A 92 24.09 -7.78 -12.66
C ALA A 92 25.01 -8.21 -11.51
N GLU A 93 24.67 -7.84 -10.26
CA GLU A 93 25.42 -8.24 -9.07
C GLU A 93 25.42 -9.77 -8.89
N LYS A 94 24.26 -10.43 -9.04
CA LYS A 94 24.17 -11.90 -8.97
C LYS A 94 24.98 -12.59 -10.07
N LEU A 95 24.93 -12.07 -11.30
CA LEU A 95 25.70 -12.62 -12.41
C LEU A 95 27.21 -12.45 -12.16
N LYS A 96 27.66 -11.28 -11.71
CA LYS A 96 29.06 -11.03 -11.36
C LYS A 96 29.53 -11.99 -10.26
N ALA A 97 28.76 -12.12 -9.19
CA ALA A 97 29.05 -13.06 -8.10
C ALA A 97 29.14 -14.52 -8.58
N SER A 98 28.24 -14.93 -9.49
CA SER A 98 28.26 -16.28 -10.06
C SER A 98 29.51 -16.55 -10.91
N VAL A 99 29.98 -15.55 -11.67
CA VAL A 99 31.18 -15.66 -12.49
C VAL A 99 32.43 -15.72 -11.61
N GLU A 100 32.51 -14.88 -10.58
CA GLU A 100 33.62 -14.91 -9.62
C GLU A 100 33.67 -16.23 -8.85
N LYS A 101 32.51 -16.77 -8.44
CA LYS A 101 32.43 -18.09 -7.81
C LYS A 101 32.98 -19.19 -8.74
N LYS A 102 32.54 -19.21 -10.00
CA LYS A 102 33.05 -20.18 -10.99
C LYS A 102 34.55 -20.04 -11.24
N LYS A 103 35.08 -18.81 -11.28
CA LYS A 103 36.54 -18.59 -11.41
C LYS A 103 37.32 -19.19 -10.24
N LYS A 104 36.86 -18.94 -8.99
CA LYS A 104 37.49 -19.51 -7.79
C LYS A 104 37.41 -21.04 -7.78
N GLU A 105 36.28 -21.62 -8.20
CA GLU A 105 36.14 -23.07 -8.35
C GLU A 105 37.14 -23.63 -9.37
N THR A 106 37.29 -22.99 -10.54
CA THR A 106 38.28 -23.45 -11.53
C THR A 106 39.73 -23.29 -11.06
N ASP A 107 40.05 -22.21 -10.37
CA ASP A 107 41.39 -21.97 -9.83
C ASP A 107 41.72 -22.98 -8.73
N ASN A 108 40.75 -23.32 -7.88
CA ASN A 108 40.89 -24.38 -6.87
C ASN A 108 41.07 -25.77 -7.50
N VAL A 109 40.33 -26.09 -8.58
CA VAL A 109 40.51 -27.37 -9.29
C VAL A 109 41.92 -27.47 -9.89
N LEU A 110 42.41 -26.39 -10.52
CA LEU A 110 43.76 -26.37 -11.10
C LEU A 110 44.87 -26.53 -10.05
N THR A 111 44.74 -25.87 -8.89
CA THR A 111 45.72 -25.99 -7.81
C THR A 111 45.67 -27.36 -7.11
N THR A 112 44.50 -28.01 -7.04
CA THR A 112 44.39 -29.39 -6.51
C THR A 112 45.02 -30.44 -7.43
N LEU A 113 44.91 -30.26 -8.75
CA LEU A 113 45.44 -31.23 -9.72
C LEU A 113 46.95 -31.03 -10.00
N ILE A 114 47.45 -29.80 -9.88
CA ILE A 114 48.85 -29.46 -10.13
C ILE A 114 49.38 -28.67 -8.92
N PRO A 115 50.06 -29.34 -7.97
CA PRO A 115 50.73 -28.67 -6.86
C PRO A 115 51.74 -27.65 -7.40
N ASN A 116 51.67 -26.40 -6.94
CA ASN A 116 52.47 -25.25 -7.41
C ASN A 116 52.10 -24.64 -8.77
N TYR A 117 50.87 -24.84 -9.28
CA TYR A 117 50.41 -24.13 -10.47
C TYR A 117 50.36 -22.61 -10.24
N LEU A 118 51.29 -21.88 -10.87
CA LEU A 118 51.26 -20.44 -11.00
C LEU A 118 50.63 -20.07 -12.36
N PRO A 119 49.54 -19.28 -12.40
CA PRO A 119 49.02 -18.75 -13.65
C PRO A 119 50.10 -17.93 -14.36
N GLY A 120 50.65 -18.45 -15.46
CA GLY A 120 51.80 -17.83 -16.15
C GLY A 120 53.18 -18.17 -15.56
N GLY A 121 53.33 -19.34 -14.92
CA GLY A 121 54.59 -19.84 -14.37
C GLY A 121 55.78 -19.92 -15.36
N PRO A 122 56.95 -20.42 -14.92
CA PRO A 122 58.24 -20.20 -15.60
C PRO A 122 58.36 -20.83 -16.99
N TYR A 123 57.47 -21.76 -17.33
CA TYR A 123 57.33 -22.27 -18.69
C TYR A 123 56.33 -21.37 -19.44
N GLY A 124 56.86 -20.37 -20.13
CA GLY A 124 56.08 -19.61 -21.10
C GLY A 124 55.44 -20.57 -22.12
N ASN A 125 54.24 -20.23 -22.60
CA ASN A 125 53.70 -20.94 -23.76
C ASN A 125 54.73 -20.76 -24.89
N ASN A 126 55.40 -21.83 -25.31
CA ASN A 126 56.32 -21.84 -26.47
C ASN A 126 55.55 -21.71 -27.79
N ASP A 127 54.51 -20.88 -27.80
CA ASP A 127 53.68 -20.57 -28.94
C ASP A 127 54.48 -19.61 -29.84
N SER A 128 54.57 -19.94 -31.13
CA SER A 128 55.13 -19.02 -32.14
C SER A 128 54.47 -17.63 -32.04
N PRO A 129 55.20 -16.52 -32.29
CA PRO A 129 54.66 -15.16 -32.20
C PRO A 129 53.34 -14.96 -32.96
N LYS A 130 53.16 -15.67 -34.08
CA LYS A 130 51.93 -15.67 -34.89
C LYS A 130 50.74 -16.27 -34.14
N VAL A 131 50.95 -17.37 -33.41
CA VAL A 131 49.92 -18.05 -32.61
C VAL A 131 49.55 -17.19 -31.40
N MET A 132 50.53 -16.55 -30.75
CA MET A 132 50.31 -15.60 -29.66
C MET A 132 49.48 -14.38 -30.11
N ALA A 133 49.75 -13.83 -31.30
CA ALA A 133 48.98 -12.74 -31.87
C ALA A 133 47.52 -13.14 -32.15
N LEU A 134 47.30 -14.31 -32.76
CA LEU A 134 45.96 -14.84 -33.02
C LEU A 134 45.18 -15.10 -31.72
N ARG A 135 45.83 -15.60 -30.68
CA ARG A 135 45.21 -15.84 -29.37
C ARG A 135 44.80 -14.55 -28.67
N LYS A 136 45.61 -13.49 -28.78
CA LYS A 136 45.26 -12.14 -28.28
C LYS A 136 44.06 -11.56 -29.03
N ILE A 137 44.00 -11.73 -30.35
CA ILE A 137 42.87 -11.27 -31.17
C ILE A 137 41.59 -12.03 -30.79
N ALA A 138 41.65 -13.37 -30.71
CA ALA A 138 40.52 -14.20 -30.32
C ALA A 138 39.99 -13.90 -28.91
N LYS A 139 40.88 -13.59 -27.95
CA LYS A 139 40.49 -13.18 -26.60
C LYS A 139 39.72 -11.86 -26.61
N ARG A 140 40.22 -10.84 -27.33
CA ARG A 140 39.53 -9.56 -27.50
C ARG A 140 38.17 -9.71 -28.17
N GLU A 141 38.07 -10.52 -29.22
CA GLU A 141 36.78 -10.77 -29.89
C GLU A 141 35.76 -11.45 -28.98
N LYS A 142 36.21 -12.37 -28.12
CA LYS A 142 35.33 -13.04 -27.15
C LYS A 142 34.84 -12.08 -26.06
N GLU A 143 35.69 -11.17 -25.61
CA GLU A 143 35.34 -10.11 -24.66
C GLU A 143 34.35 -9.11 -25.29
N LEU A 144 34.63 -8.63 -26.51
CA LEU A 144 33.72 -7.77 -27.28
C LEU A 144 32.34 -8.43 -27.53
N LYS A 145 32.30 -9.74 -27.81
CA LYS A 145 31.03 -10.46 -27.96
C LYS A 145 30.24 -10.53 -26.64
N ARG A 146 30.92 -10.69 -25.50
CA ARG A 146 30.27 -10.67 -24.17
C ARG A 146 29.76 -9.27 -23.81
N GLU A 147 30.53 -8.23 -24.09
CA GLU A 147 30.10 -6.85 -23.86
C GLU A 147 28.89 -6.48 -24.73
N LYS A 148 28.89 -6.88 -26.02
CA LYS A 148 27.75 -6.69 -26.92
C LYS A 148 26.50 -7.42 -26.46
N THR A 149 26.60 -8.65 -25.93
CA THR A 149 25.42 -9.36 -25.40
C THR A 149 24.90 -8.72 -24.11
N ILE A 150 25.78 -8.23 -23.23
CA ILE A 150 25.39 -7.49 -22.03
C ILE A 150 24.71 -6.15 -22.40
N ALA A 151 25.24 -5.43 -23.40
CA ALA A 151 24.67 -4.18 -23.90
C ALA A 151 23.31 -4.37 -24.62
N LEU A 152 23.14 -5.46 -25.37
CA LEU A 152 21.85 -5.80 -25.99
C LEU A 152 20.79 -6.20 -24.94
N ALA A 153 21.22 -6.88 -23.88
CA ALA A 153 20.34 -7.22 -22.76
C ALA A 153 19.90 -5.97 -21.96
N SER A 154 20.78 -4.98 -21.80
CA SER A 154 20.44 -3.70 -21.15
C SER A 154 19.62 -2.75 -22.03
N ALA A 155 19.88 -2.71 -23.35
CA ALA A 155 19.16 -1.83 -24.29
C ALA A 155 17.70 -2.25 -24.55
N LYS A 156 17.37 -3.54 -24.40
CA LYS A 156 15.98 -4.04 -24.59
C LYS A 156 14.98 -3.52 -23.54
N GLN A 157 15.42 -2.86 -22.48
CA GLN A 157 14.53 -2.22 -21.50
C GLN A 157 14.00 -0.84 -21.91
N GLY A 158 14.52 -0.21 -22.98
CA GLY A 158 14.23 1.20 -23.30
C GLY A 158 13.11 1.50 -24.32
N LYS A 159 12.48 0.50 -24.96
CA LYS A 159 11.43 0.73 -25.97
C LYS A 159 10.09 0.11 -25.59
N LYS A 160 9.53 0.52 -24.45
CA LYS A 160 8.08 0.54 -24.23
C LYS A 160 7.74 1.84 -23.52
N ASN A 161 7.04 2.72 -24.25
CA ASN A 161 6.28 3.90 -23.83
C ASN A 161 6.63 5.17 -24.63
N LYS A 162 6.33 5.13 -25.93
CA LYS A 162 5.82 6.31 -26.67
C LYS A 162 4.79 5.80 -27.69
N THR A 163 3.57 5.61 -27.22
CA THR A 163 2.38 5.62 -28.07
C THR A 163 1.42 6.62 -27.42
N LYS A 164 0.97 7.54 -28.26
CA LYS A 164 -0.04 8.57 -27.99
C LYS A 164 -1.34 7.95 -27.51
#